data_AF-A0A914PVE7-F1
#
_entry.id   AF-A0A914PVE7-F1
#
_cell.length_a   1.000
_cell.length_b   1.000
_cell.length_c   1.000
_cell.angle_alpha   90.00
_cell.angle_beta   90.00
_cell.angle_gamma   90.00
#
_symmetry.space_group_name_H-M   'P 1'
#
loop_
_entity.id
_entity.type
_entity.pdbx_description
1 polymer ?
#
loop_
_entity_poly.entity_id
_entity_poly.type
_entity_poly.pdbx_seq_one_letter_code
_entity_poly.pdbx_strand_id
1 'polypeptide(L)'
;MLYFKLLLLFFVAFAIAKNDCPEGSFLSEFSPSNCYIFQKEKLNWNDAGKVCEKFGGHLAFPQNLFEAVLFGARASNMLFTDFWINFVNSSVLTNIDGSPFKYETWLMWDTNGPKNLNNQRCAAVTASSQKWKYSDCSDLKPFLCQIERNIPSNEWIPFNATGYQYKVFNYTTTWKIAQLICKQENSNLISIHSKQEMIFATGFL
;
A
#
# COMPACT_ATOMS: atom_id res chain seq x y z
N MET A 1 -37.90 -20.92 36.60
CA MET A 1 -38.36 -19.84 35.69
C MET A 1 -37.73 -18.55 36.22
N LEU A 2 -36.48 -18.25 35.88
CA LEU A 2 -36.00 -17.55 34.67
C LEU A 2 -36.46 -16.09 34.56
N TYR A 3 -35.53 -15.25 34.08
CA TYR A 3 -35.57 -13.81 33.81
C TYR A 3 -34.90 -12.95 34.91
N PHE A 4 -33.57 -12.81 34.94
CA PHE A 4 -32.68 -12.17 33.93
C PHE A 4 -32.97 -10.67 33.81
N LYS A 5 -32.11 -9.81 34.38
CA LYS A 5 -31.65 -8.57 33.74
C LYS A 5 -30.67 -7.76 34.60
N LEU A 6 -29.52 -7.52 33.97
CA LEU A 6 -28.60 -6.39 34.11
C LEU A 6 -27.72 -6.33 35.38
N LEU A 7 -26.75 -7.24 35.43
CA LEU A 7 -25.38 -6.80 35.68
C LEU A 7 -25.00 -5.86 34.55
N LEU A 8 -24.98 -4.55 34.82
CA LEU A 8 -24.30 -3.57 33.98
C LEU A 8 -22.81 -3.90 34.02
N LEU A 9 -22.40 -4.85 33.20
CA LEU A 9 -21.02 -4.93 32.76
C LEU A 9 -20.76 -3.62 32.03
N PHE A 10 -20.07 -2.70 32.71
CA PHE A 10 -19.31 -1.67 32.05
C PHE A 10 -18.27 -2.39 31.20
N PHE A 11 -18.68 -2.86 30.03
CA PHE A 11 -17.79 -2.96 28.90
C PHE A 11 -17.40 -1.52 28.60
N VAL A 12 -16.39 -1.03 29.32
CA VAL A 12 -15.46 -0.10 28.70
C VAL A 12 -14.94 -0.88 27.52
N ALA A 13 -15.57 -0.70 26.37
CA ALA A 13 -14.92 -0.92 25.11
C ALA A 13 -13.73 0.03 25.15
N PHE A 14 -12.62 -0.46 25.68
CA PHE A 14 -11.34 0.01 25.20
C PHE A 14 -11.44 -0.21 23.71
N ALA A 15 -11.73 0.85 22.99
CA ALA A 15 -11.43 0.92 21.59
C ALA A 15 -9.92 0.68 21.54
N ILE A 16 -9.54 -0.59 21.38
CA ILE A 16 -8.24 -0.94 20.84
C ILE A 16 -8.24 -0.15 19.54
N ALA A 17 -7.40 0.88 19.45
CA ALA A 17 -7.18 1.57 18.19
C ALA A 17 -6.87 0.46 17.20
N LYS A 18 -7.84 0.14 16.35
CA LYS A 18 -7.77 -1.06 15.55
C LYS A 18 -6.68 -0.73 14.54
N ASN A 19 -5.54 -1.42 14.65
CA ASN A 19 -4.43 -1.41 13.68
C ASN A 19 -4.90 -1.93 12.30
N ASP A 20 -6.20 -1.91 12.03
CA ASP A 20 -6.89 -2.43 10.87
C ASP A 20 -7.10 -1.31 9.86
N CYS A 21 -7.21 -1.73 8.61
CA CYS A 21 -7.56 -0.86 7.52
C CYS A 21 -8.94 -0.21 7.75
N PRO A 22 -9.13 1.07 7.34
CA PRO A 22 -10.45 1.72 7.38
C PRO A 22 -11.55 0.87 6.76
N GLU A 23 -12.79 1.02 7.21
CA GLU A 23 -13.91 0.25 6.68
C GLU A 23 -14.02 0.41 5.15
N GLY A 24 -14.22 -0.71 4.45
CA GLY A 24 -14.29 -0.75 2.98
C GLY A 24 -12.94 -0.74 2.26
N SER A 25 -11.83 -0.59 2.99
CA SER A 25 -10.48 -0.72 2.46
C SER A 25 -9.92 -2.14 2.68
N PHE A 26 -8.80 -2.44 2.02
CA PHE A 26 -8.14 -3.75 2.09
C PHE A 26 -6.65 -3.63 2.35
N LEU A 27 -6.09 -4.61 3.05
CA LEU A 27 -4.65 -4.75 3.26
C LEU A 27 -3.99 -5.44 2.07
N SER A 28 -2.82 -4.94 1.65
CA SER A 28 -1.94 -5.63 0.71
C SER A 28 -0.97 -6.54 1.47
N GLU A 29 -0.90 -7.81 1.09
CA GLU A 29 0.12 -8.73 1.61
C GLU A 29 1.55 -8.32 1.17
N PHE A 30 1.66 -7.46 0.16
CA PHE A 30 2.92 -6.99 -0.40
C PHE A 30 3.33 -5.61 0.11
N SER A 31 2.41 -4.90 0.79
CA SER A 31 2.68 -3.65 1.53
C SER A 31 1.89 -3.67 2.83
N PRO A 32 2.40 -4.36 3.85
CA PRO A 32 1.70 -4.47 5.13
C PRO A 32 1.53 -3.12 5.82
N SER A 33 2.29 -2.09 5.46
CA SER A 33 2.13 -0.71 5.96
C SER A 33 0.96 0.06 5.33
N ASN A 34 0.34 -0.45 4.27
CA ASN A 34 -0.61 0.31 3.47
C ASN A 34 -1.97 -0.39 3.35
N CYS A 35 -3.02 0.40 3.49
CA CYS A 35 -4.40 0.04 3.17
C CYS A 35 -4.81 0.70 1.86
N TYR A 36 -5.70 0.04 1.13
CA TYR A 36 -6.13 0.50 -0.18
C TYR A 36 -7.65 0.51 -0.29
N ILE A 37 -8.23 1.56 -0.88
CA ILE A 37 -9.68 1.66 -1.07
C ILE A 37 -10.01 2.15 -2.48
N PHE A 38 -10.86 1.38 -3.16
CA PHE A 38 -11.40 1.80 -4.46
C PHE A 38 -12.60 2.73 -4.26
N GLN A 39 -12.52 3.90 -4.88
CA GLN A 39 -13.65 4.80 -5.03
C GLN A 39 -14.30 4.57 -6.39
N LYS A 40 -15.60 4.26 -6.37
CA LYS A 40 -16.40 3.97 -7.57
C LYS A 40 -16.79 5.23 -8.34
N GLU A 41 -16.86 6.37 -7.66
CA GLU A 41 -17.16 7.65 -8.27
C GLU A 41 -16.09 8.01 -9.31
N LYS A 42 -16.54 8.49 -10.47
CA LYS A 42 -15.64 8.84 -11.56
C LYS A 42 -15.27 10.31 -11.47
N LEU A 43 -14.03 10.60 -11.12
CA LEU A 43 -13.49 11.95 -10.98
C LEU A 43 -12.29 12.17 -11.91
N ASN A 44 -11.96 13.43 -12.16
CA ASN A 44 -10.68 13.78 -12.75
C ASN A 44 -9.54 13.46 -11.75
N TRP A 45 -8.31 13.34 -12.25
CA TRP A 45 -7.19 12.87 -11.44
C TRP A 45 -6.93 13.75 -10.20
N ASN A 46 -7.03 15.06 -10.35
CA ASN A 46 -6.76 16.00 -9.27
C ASN A 46 -7.82 15.93 -8.15
N ASP A 47 -9.10 15.87 -8.52
CA ASP A 47 -10.18 15.75 -7.53
C ASP A 47 -10.23 14.36 -6.89
N ALA A 48 -9.86 13.30 -7.62
CA ALA A 48 -9.62 11.98 -7.05
C ALA A 48 -8.52 12.01 -5.97
N GLY A 49 -7.41 12.72 -6.22
CA GLY A 49 -6.36 12.98 -5.23
C GLY A 49 -6.89 13.61 -3.95
N LYS A 50 -7.66 14.70 -4.07
CA LYS A 50 -8.29 15.38 -2.91
C LYS A 50 -9.26 14.48 -2.14
N VAL A 51 -9.94 13.54 -2.81
CA VAL A 51 -10.77 12.56 -2.10
C VAL A 51 -9.89 11.62 -1.29
N CYS A 52 -8.78 11.12 -1.85
CA CYS A 52 -7.86 10.27 -1.10
C CYS A 52 -7.24 10.98 0.12
N GLU A 53 -6.97 12.29 0.03
CA GLU A 53 -6.51 13.11 1.16
C GLU A 53 -7.53 13.12 2.31
N LYS A 54 -8.84 13.13 2.01
CA LYS A 54 -9.89 13.03 3.03
C LYS A 54 -9.92 11.69 3.76
N PHE A 55 -9.37 10.63 3.16
CA PHE A 55 -9.17 9.33 3.79
C PHE A 55 -7.82 9.23 4.54
N GLY A 56 -7.07 10.33 4.65
CA GLY A 56 -5.76 10.35 5.31
C GLY A 56 -4.65 9.73 4.45
N GLY A 57 -4.81 9.75 3.13
CA GLY A 57 -3.88 9.11 2.20
C GLY A 57 -3.71 9.89 0.90
N HIS A 58 -3.30 9.21 -0.15
CA HIS A 58 -3.12 9.77 -1.49
C HIS A 58 -3.55 8.76 -2.56
N LEU A 59 -3.55 9.15 -3.83
CA LEU A 59 -3.73 8.18 -4.91
C LEU A 59 -2.66 7.07 -4.80
N ALA A 60 -3.04 5.81 -4.98
CA ALA A 60 -2.14 4.69 -4.78
C ALA A 60 -1.02 4.68 -5.81
N PHE A 61 0.20 4.35 -5.38
CA PHE A 61 1.30 4.03 -6.29
C PHE A 61 1.75 2.60 -5.98
N PRO A 62 1.60 1.65 -6.93
CA PRO A 62 2.10 0.30 -6.72
C PRO A 62 3.61 0.33 -6.42
N GLN A 63 4.05 -0.35 -5.37
CA GLN A 63 5.48 -0.38 -5.02
C GLN A 63 6.23 -1.51 -5.74
N ASN A 64 5.49 -2.46 -6.31
CA ASN A 64 6.04 -3.61 -7.01
C ASN A 64 5.00 -4.23 -7.97
N LEU A 65 5.46 -5.18 -8.79
CA LEU A 65 4.62 -5.88 -9.77
C LEU A 65 3.44 -6.63 -9.15
N PHE A 66 3.62 -7.23 -7.96
CA PHE A 66 2.55 -7.99 -7.33
C PHE A 66 1.39 -7.10 -6.89
N GLU A 67 1.68 -5.88 -6.40
CA GLU A 67 0.65 -4.88 -6.13
C GLU A 67 -0.05 -4.40 -7.38
N ALA A 68 0.69 -4.12 -8.46
CA ALA A 68 0.08 -3.71 -9.73
C ALA A 68 -0.91 -4.76 -10.26
N VAL A 69 -0.52 -6.04 -10.20
CA VAL A 69 -1.39 -7.17 -10.55
C VAL A 69 -2.60 -7.26 -9.62
N LEU A 70 -2.40 -7.17 -8.30
CA LEU A 70 -3.47 -7.20 -7.31
C LEU A 70 -4.51 -6.10 -7.54
N PHE A 71 -4.06 -4.87 -7.81
CA PHE A 71 -4.95 -3.73 -8.05
C PHE A 71 -5.75 -3.91 -9.33
N GLY A 72 -5.10 -4.32 -10.42
CA GLY A 72 -5.78 -4.59 -11.69
C GLY A 72 -6.81 -5.72 -11.57
N ALA A 73 -6.47 -6.82 -10.91
CA ALA A 73 -7.39 -7.94 -10.68
C ALA A 73 -8.63 -7.52 -9.87
N ARG A 74 -8.46 -6.75 -8.80
CA ARG A 74 -9.57 -6.21 -8.01
C ARG A 74 -10.43 -5.24 -8.81
N ALA A 75 -9.81 -4.34 -9.58
CA ALA A 75 -10.53 -3.42 -10.47
C ALA A 75 -11.35 -4.17 -11.54
N SER A 76 -10.81 -5.26 -12.11
CA SER A 76 -11.53 -6.11 -13.05
C SER A 76 -12.73 -6.80 -12.40
N ASN A 77 -12.59 -7.29 -11.17
CA ASN A 77 -13.72 -7.86 -10.41
C ASN A 77 -14.82 -6.81 -10.11
N MET A 78 -14.44 -5.53 -10.04
CA MET A 78 -15.39 -4.41 -9.92
C MET A 78 -15.92 -3.90 -11.27
N LEU A 79 -15.56 -4.56 -12.38
CA LEU A 79 -15.95 -4.21 -13.75
C LEU A 79 -15.46 -2.82 -14.20
N PHE A 80 -14.37 -2.32 -13.62
CA PHE A 80 -13.74 -1.09 -14.10
C PHE A 80 -12.98 -1.36 -15.39
N THR A 81 -13.04 -0.41 -16.33
CA THR A 81 -12.22 -0.44 -17.56
C THR A 81 -10.79 0.00 -17.26
N ASP A 82 -10.67 1.14 -16.61
CA ASP A 82 -9.45 1.75 -16.14
C ASP A 82 -9.74 2.56 -14.87
N PHE A 83 -8.69 2.84 -14.09
CA PHE A 83 -8.79 3.59 -12.85
C PHE A 83 -7.55 4.45 -12.61
N TRP A 84 -7.72 5.55 -11.88
CA TRP A 84 -6.62 6.43 -11.51
C TRP A 84 -5.74 5.83 -10.42
N ILE A 85 -4.44 6.02 -10.62
CA ILE A 85 -3.37 5.80 -9.65
C ILE A 85 -2.46 7.03 -9.63
N ASN A 86 -1.57 7.13 -8.66
CA ASN A 86 -0.57 8.18 -8.65
C ASN A 86 0.55 7.87 -9.66
N PHE A 87 1.28 8.91 -10.03
CA PHE A 87 2.51 8.82 -10.80
C PHE A 87 3.61 9.56 -10.04
N VAL A 88 4.63 8.84 -9.57
CA VAL A 88 5.82 9.48 -9.05
C VAL A 88 6.71 9.85 -10.24
N ASN A 89 6.98 11.15 -10.42
CA ASN A 89 7.93 11.62 -11.42
C ASN A 89 9.32 11.01 -11.12
N SER A 90 9.98 10.41 -12.11
CA SER A 90 11.29 9.73 -11.98
C SER A 90 12.38 10.63 -11.41
N SER A 91 12.19 11.96 -11.52
CA SER A 91 13.10 12.97 -10.98
C SER A 91 13.05 13.11 -9.45
N VAL A 92 12.09 12.49 -8.76
CA VAL A 92 11.88 12.65 -7.30
C VAL A 92 12.47 11.50 -6.48
N LEU A 93 12.67 10.33 -7.08
CA LEU A 93 13.21 9.17 -6.38
C LEU A 93 14.66 8.90 -6.81
N THR A 94 15.58 8.97 -5.87
CA THR A 94 16.97 8.56 -6.02
C THR A 94 17.23 7.33 -5.16
N ASN A 95 17.97 6.36 -5.69
CA ASN A 95 18.56 5.28 -4.91
C ASN A 95 19.43 5.85 -3.77
N ILE A 96 19.78 5.02 -2.78
CA ILE A 96 20.66 5.40 -1.65
C ILE A 96 22.02 5.94 -2.14
N ASP A 97 22.46 5.51 -3.33
CA ASP A 97 23.70 5.97 -3.99
C ASP A 97 23.52 7.27 -4.82
N GLY A 98 22.34 7.88 -4.77
CA GLY A 98 22.00 9.09 -5.52
C GLY A 98 21.66 8.86 -7.00
N SER A 99 21.71 7.62 -7.50
CA SER A 99 21.31 7.32 -8.88
C SER A 99 19.79 7.41 -9.06
N PRO A 100 19.26 7.78 -10.25
CA PRO A 100 17.82 7.86 -10.48
C PRO A 100 17.14 6.50 -10.26
N PHE A 101 16.09 6.45 -9.45
CA PHE A 101 15.30 5.25 -9.22
C PHE A 101 14.49 4.93 -10.48
N LYS A 102 14.87 3.88 -11.20
CA LYS A 102 14.22 3.49 -12.47
C LYS A 102 12.99 2.62 -12.21
N TYR A 103 11.84 3.26 -11.97
CA TYR A 103 10.54 2.56 -11.90
C TYR A 103 10.22 1.78 -13.19
N GLU A 104 10.82 2.17 -14.33
CA GLU A 104 10.46 1.71 -15.68
C GLU A 104 10.62 0.20 -15.91
N THR A 105 11.44 -0.48 -15.10
CA THR A 105 11.81 -1.88 -15.37
C THR A 105 10.69 -2.89 -15.04
N TRP A 106 9.77 -2.57 -14.13
CA TRP A 106 8.68 -3.48 -13.73
C TRP A 106 7.28 -2.96 -14.08
N LEU A 107 7.14 -1.69 -14.46
CA LEU A 107 5.88 -1.14 -14.95
C LEU A 107 5.53 -1.72 -16.33
N MET A 108 4.48 -2.52 -16.38
CA MET A 108 3.95 -3.04 -17.65
C MET A 108 3.16 -1.93 -18.35
N TRP A 109 3.82 -1.14 -19.19
CA TRP A 109 3.16 -0.12 -20.00
C TRP A 109 2.27 -0.77 -21.07
N ASP A 110 1.11 -0.16 -21.32
CA ASP A 110 0.28 -0.51 -22.47
C ASP A 110 1.04 -0.20 -23.78
N THR A 111 0.63 -0.82 -24.88
CA THR A 111 1.22 -0.75 -26.23
C THR A 111 1.49 0.66 -26.76
N ASN A 112 0.87 1.68 -26.16
CA ASN A 112 1.13 3.08 -26.45
C ASN A 112 2.30 3.70 -25.69
N GLY A 113 2.93 2.98 -24.75
CA GLY A 113 4.10 3.41 -23.98
C GLY A 113 3.99 4.82 -23.41
N PRO A 114 5.11 5.43 -23.02
CA PRO A 114 5.20 6.87 -22.78
C PRO A 114 5.12 7.71 -24.07
N LYS A 115 4.16 7.48 -24.97
CA LYS A 115 4.01 8.30 -26.19
C LYS A 115 3.96 9.79 -25.85
N ASN A 116 4.66 10.60 -26.64
CA ASN A 116 4.81 12.06 -26.58
C ASN A 116 3.46 12.83 -26.59
N LEU A 117 2.67 12.70 -25.52
CA LEU A 117 1.58 13.60 -25.18
C LEU A 117 2.20 14.77 -24.37
N ASN A 118 1.76 15.99 -24.61
CA ASN A 118 2.27 17.20 -23.95
C ASN A 118 2.22 17.09 -22.41
N ASN A 119 2.85 18.05 -21.71
CA ASN A 119 3.19 18.10 -20.28
C ASN A 119 2.05 17.88 -19.24
N GLN A 120 0.85 17.45 -19.62
CA GLN A 120 -0.27 17.13 -18.73
C GLN A 120 -0.69 15.67 -18.90
N ARG A 121 0.08 14.75 -18.30
CA ARG A 121 -0.27 13.32 -18.27
C ARG A 121 -0.53 12.88 -16.85
N CYS A 122 -1.61 12.13 -16.67
CA CYS A 122 -1.95 11.46 -15.42
C CYS A 122 -1.90 9.95 -15.62
N ALA A 123 -1.53 9.20 -14.57
CA ALA A 123 -1.37 7.74 -14.67
C ALA A 123 -2.67 7.01 -14.33
N ALA A 124 -3.03 6.05 -15.19
CA ALA A 124 -4.10 5.11 -14.95
C ALA A 124 -3.62 3.68 -15.22
N VAL A 125 -4.37 2.71 -14.72
CA VAL A 125 -4.18 1.29 -15.03
C VAL A 125 -5.40 0.78 -15.76
N THR A 126 -5.18 0.11 -16.90
CA THR A 126 -6.20 -0.68 -17.58
C THR A 126 -6.42 -1.95 -16.77
N ALA A 127 -7.63 -2.14 -16.24
CA ALA A 127 -7.89 -3.21 -15.27
C ALA A 127 -7.66 -4.61 -15.87
N SER A 128 -8.18 -4.86 -17.09
CA SER A 128 -8.13 -6.16 -17.74
C SER A 128 -6.71 -6.62 -18.09
N SER A 129 -5.87 -5.70 -18.57
CA SER A 129 -4.48 -5.99 -18.94
C SER A 129 -3.50 -5.78 -17.79
N GLN A 130 -3.94 -5.17 -16.68
CA GLN A 130 -3.10 -4.70 -15.56
C GLN A 130 -1.96 -3.77 -16.01
N LYS A 131 -2.12 -3.15 -17.19
CA LYS A 131 -1.08 -2.30 -17.78
C LYS A 131 -1.28 -0.84 -17.46
N TRP A 132 -0.17 -0.15 -17.26
CA TRP A 132 -0.13 1.28 -17.03
C TRP A 132 -0.31 2.05 -18.33
N LYS A 133 -1.04 3.15 -18.25
CA LYS A 133 -1.26 4.07 -19.36
C LYS A 133 -1.24 5.50 -18.86
N TYR A 134 -0.72 6.40 -19.69
CA TYR A 134 -1.02 7.81 -19.55
C TYR A 134 -2.44 8.07 -20.07
N SER A 135 -3.18 8.90 -19.37
CA SER A 135 -4.50 9.40 -19.78
C SER A 135 -4.56 10.91 -19.62
N ASP A 136 -5.53 11.53 -20.29
CA ASP A 136 -5.84 12.94 -20.09
C ASP A 136 -6.31 13.16 -18.64
N CYS A 137 -5.68 14.07 -17.91
CA CYS A 137 -6.00 14.32 -16.51
C CYS A 137 -7.46 14.74 -16.26
N SER A 138 -8.16 15.22 -17.30
CA SER A 138 -9.57 15.59 -17.25
C SER A 138 -10.55 14.41 -17.41
N ASP A 139 -10.06 13.23 -17.81
CA ASP A 139 -10.88 12.01 -17.89
C ASP A 139 -11.53 11.69 -16.53
N LEU A 140 -12.76 11.21 -16.55
CA LEU A 140 -13.46 10.77 -15.34
C LEU A 140 -13.31 9.26 -15.17
N LYS A 141 -12.60 8.84 -14.12
CA LYS A 141 -12.34 7.41 -13.83
C LYS A 141 -12.56 7.10 -12.35
N PRO A 142 -12.93 5.86 -12.00
CA PRO A 142 -12.80 5.40 -10.62
C PRO A 142 -11.32 5.46 -10.23
N PHE A 143 -11.02 5.40 -8.94
CA PHE A 143 -9.67 5.64 -8.46
C PHE A 143 -9.33 4.82 -7.22
N LEU A 144 -8.05 4.55 -7.03
CA LEU A 144 -7.55 3.78 -5.91
C LEU A 144 -6.80 4.72 -4.96
N CYS A 145 -7.25 4.80 -3.71
CA CYS A 145 -6.52 5.49 -2.66
C CYS A 145 -5.63 4.51 -1.89
N GLN A 146 -4.46 4.98 -1.48
CA GLN A 146 -3.54 4.35 -0.55
C GLN A 146 -3.53 5.15 0.75
N ILE A 147 -3.64 4.46 1.88
CA ILE A 147 -3.73 5.03 3.21
C ILE A 147 -2.67 4.33 4.05
N GLU A 148 -1.76 5.11 4.64
CA GLU A 148 -0.74 4.57 5.53
C GLU A 148 -1.40 4.06 6.83
N ARG A 149 -1.03 2.86 7.23
CA ARG A 149 -1.40 2.31 8.53
C ARG A 149 -0.51 2.95 9.58
N ASN A 150 -1.15 3.41 10.65
CA ASN A 150 -0.43 3.67 11.88
C ASN A 150 -0.10 2.32 12.55
N ILE A 151 0.95 1.65 12.07
CA ILE A 151 1.45 0.42 12.67
C ILE A 151 2.21 0.82 13.94
N PRO A 152 1.76 0.41 15.14
CA PRO A 152 2.50 0.71 16.36
C PRO A 152 3.92 0.15 16.25
N SER A 153 4.90 1.01 16.49
CA SER A 153 6.27 0.56 16.63
C SER A 153 6.33 -0.52 17.71
N ASN A 154 7.09 -1.59 17.46
CA ASN A 154 7.33 -2.70 18.38
C ASN A 154 6.26 -3.82 18.45
N GLU A 155 5.32 -3.89 17.51
CA GLU A 155 4.44 -5.06 17.36
C GLU A 155 5.03 -6.13 16.42
N TRP A 156 4.66 -7.40 16.67
CA TRP A 156 4.99 -8.52 15.79
C TRP A 156 3.96 -8.65 14.68
N ILE A 157 4.43 -8.69 13.44
CA ILE A 157 3.59 -8.69 12.24
C ILE A 157 3.78 -10.03 11.52
N PRO A 158 2.72 -10.85 11.39
CA PRO A 158 2.83 -12.15 10.75
C PRO A 158 3.02 -12.03 9.24
N PHE A 159 3.91 -12.86 8.69
CA PHE A 159 4.03 -13.10 7.26
C PHE A 159 3.44 -14.46 6.92
N ASN A 160 2.24 -14.43 6.34
CA ASN A 160 1.41 -15.62 6.15
C ASN A 160 2.06 -16.70 5.26
N ALA A 161 3.00 -16.34 4.38
CA ALA A 161 3.58 -17.28 3.43
C ALA A 161 4.53 -18.31 4.07
N THR A 162 5.17 -17.97 5.20
CA THR A 162 6.17 -18.84 5.86
C THR A 162 5.88 -19.08 7.34
N GLY A 163 4.97 -18.30 7.95
CA GLY A 163 4.68 -18.34 9.37
C GLY A 163 5.69 -17.55 10.24
N TYR A 164 6.71 -16.94 9.63
CA TYR A 164 7.59 -16.01 10.35
C TYR A 164 6.86 -14.74 10.74
N GLN A 165 7.36 -14.07 11.78
CA GLN A 165 6.87 -12.78 12.23
C GLN A 165 8.01 -11.77 12.21
N TYR A 166 7.67 -10.51 11.93
CA TYR A 166 8.63 -9.42 11.79
C TYR A 166 8.22 -8.28 12.71
N LYS A 167 9.20 -7.63 13.34
CA LYS A 167 8.98 -6.49 14.22
C LYS A 167 9.91 -5.37 13.80
N VAL A 168 9.33 -4.19 13.57
CA VAL A 168 10.06 -3.00 13.11
C VAL A 168 10.24 -2.04 14.27
N PHE A 169 11.48 -1.58 14.45
CA PHE A 169 11.85 -0.59 15.45
C PHE A 169 12.06 0.76 14.77
N ASN A 170 11.25 1.76 15.13
CA ASN A 170 11.28 3.09 14.52
C ASN A 170 12.27 4.04 15.22
N TYR A 171 13.51 3.59 15.41
CA TYR A 171 14.61 4.41 15.93
C TYR A 171 15.96 3.96 15.35
N THR A 172 16.88 4.91 15.22
CA THR A 172 18.21 4.65 14.66
C THR A 172 19.15 4.05 15.70
N THR A 173 19.93 3.05 15.30
CA THR A 173 20.96 2.45 16.15
C THR A 173 22.07 1.81 15.32
N THR A 174 23.12 1.32 15.96
CA THR A 174 24.20 0.58 15.28
C THR A 174 23.80 -0.87 15.04
N TRP A 175 24.39 -1.52 14.04
CA TRP A 175 24.13 -2.94 13.74
C TRP A 175 24.28 -3.85 14.96
N LYS A 176 25.33 -3.63 15.77
CA LYS A 176 25.59 -4.43 16.98
C LYS A 176 24.50 -4.25 18.02
N ILE A 177 24.02 -3.02 18.23
CA ILE A 177 22.94 -2.75 19.18
C ILE A 177 21.61 -3.29 18.64
N ALA A 178 21.33 -3.17 17.33
CA ALA A 178 20.14 -3.73 16.70
C ALA A 178 20.06 -5.25 16.90
N GLN A 179 21.17 -5.97 16.68
CA GLN A 179 21.22 -7.41 16.92
C GLN A 179 20.99 -7.78 18.39
N LEU A 180 21.50 -6.97 19.33
CA LEU A 180 21.26 -7.18 20.77
C LEU A 180 19.78 -6.98 21.13
N ILE A 181 19.14 -5.95 20.57
CA ILE A 181 17.70 -5.70 20.75
C ILE A 181 16.88 -6.89 20.23
N CYS A 182 17.13 -7.36 19.00
CA CYS A 182 16.40 -8.52 18.47
C CYS A 182 16.62 -9.77 19.34
N LYS A 183 17.83 -10.00 19.86
CA LYS A 183 18.11 -11.12 20.77
C LYS A 183 17.36 -11.00 22.10
N GLN A 184 17.21 -9.80 22.65
CA GLN A 184 16.41 -9.56 23.87
C GLN A 184 14.92 -9.90 23.66
N GLU A 185 14.44 -9.79 22.43
CA GLU A 185 13.08 -10.16 22.01
C GLU A 185 12.98 -11.65 21.58
N ASN A 186 13.93 -12.50 21.95
CA ASN A 186 14.02 -13.91 21.54
C ASN A 186 14.01 -14.13 20.01
N SER A 187 14.62 -13.19 19.27
CA SER A 187 14.66 -13.20 17.81
C SER A 187 16.06 -12.88 17.28
N ASN A 188 16.17 -12.59 15.98
CA ASN A 188 17.40 -12.17 15.31
C ASN A 188 17.13 -11.00 14.36
N LEU A 189 18.20 -10.36 13.88
CA LEU A 189 18.08 -9.50 12.71
C LEU A 189 17.51 -10.31 11.53
N ILE A 190 16.75 -9.62 10.67
CA ILE A 190 16.08 -10.22 9.53
C ILE A 190 17.08 -10.91 8.59
N SER A 191 16.71 -12.10 8.11
CA SER A 191 17.37 -12.81 7.02
C SER A 191 16.36 -13.03 5.90
N ILE A 192 16.73 -12.69 4.66
CA ILE A 192 15.83 -12.75 3.51
C ILE A 192 16.11 -14.02 2.72
N HIS A 193 15.08 -14.86 2.53
CA HIS A 193 15.15 -16.17 1.90
C HIS A 193 14.25 -16.30 0.66
N SER A 194 13.43 -15.29 0.36
CA SER A 194 12.60 -15.28 -0.85
C SER A 194 12.34 -13.88 -1.37
N LYS A 195 11.95 -13.78 -2.65
CA LYS A 195 11.52 -12.50 -3.25
C LYS A 195 10.28 -11.95 -2.57
N GLN A 196 9.35 -12.81 -2.16
CA GLN A 196 8.11 -12.41 -1.49
C GLN A 196 8.40 -11.84 -0.09
N GLU A 197 9.30 -12.49 0.66
CA GLU A 197 9.76 -12.00 1.96
C GLU A 197 10.50 -10.66 1.84
N MET A 198 11.37 -10.51 0.83
CA MET A 198 12.03 -9.24 0.54
C MET A 198 11.00 -8.12 0.34
N ILE A 199 10.00 -8.36 -0.50
CA ILE A 199 8.94 -7.38 -0.80
C ILE A 199 8.15 -7.03 0.47
N PHE A 200 7.74 -8.04 1.24
CA PHE A 200 7.03 -7.84 2.49
C PHE A 200 7.86 -7.01 3.48
N ALA A 201 9.14 -7.33 3.66
CA ALA A 201 10.04 -6.64 4.57
C ALA A 201 10.33 -5.19 4.13
N THR A 202 10.53 -4.95 2.83
CA THR A 202 10.70 -3.61 2.29
C THR A 202 9.41 -2.80 2.30
N GLY A 203 8.25 -3.44 2.41
CA GLY A 203 6.97 -2.74 2.53
C GLY A 203 6.82 -1.94 3.82
N PHE A 204 7.73 -2.05 4.77
CA PHE A 204 7.79 -1.21 5.99
C PHE A 204 8.76 -0.03 5.89
N LEU A 205 9.54 0.07 4.81
CA LEU A 205 10.53 1.11 4.56
C LEU A 205 9.96 2.19 3.63
#